data_AF-A0AAU2IGG0-F1
#
_entry.id   AF-A0AAU2IGG0-F1
#
_cell.length_a   1.000
_cell.length_b   1.000
_cell.length_c   1.000
_cell.angle_alpha   90.00
_cell.angle_beta   90.00
_cell.angle_gamma   90.00
#
_symmetry.space_group_name_H-M   'P 1'
#
loop_
_entity.id
_entity.type
_entity.pdbx_description
1 polymer ?
#
loop_
_entity_poly.entity_id
_entity_poly.type
_entity_poly.pdbx_seq_one_letter_code
_entity_poly.pdbx_strand_id
1 'polypeptide(L)'
;MTMVHDRSPRTDDEVLAATDVATLLRHGLTRDTFRTALFGDGAIAAAVTLDRLGVLPRSVTYVAKIVRAGGLAYAAALPEPLPSGEASACLRDWLEAAAQVAGAPGDETRAARWLEEVAEIVAMRRAGRDEDEGEGAESS
;
A
#
# COMPACT_ATOMS: atom_id res chain seq x y z
N MET A 1 23.24 -34.40 -3.72
CA MET A 1 23.36 -32.93 -3.84
C MET A 1 21.95 -32.38 -3.79
N THR A 2 21.47 -32.12 -2.57
CA THR A 2 20.10 -31.70 -2.29
C THR A 2 19.99 -30.21 -2.57
N MET A 3 19.27 -29.81 -3.62
CA MET A 3 18.87 -28.43 -3.80
C MET A 3 17.81 -28.12 -2.73
N VAL A 4 18.23 -27.39 -1.69
CA VAL A 4 17.30 -26.70 -0.78
C VAL A 4 16.59 -25.65 -1.62
N HIS A 5 15.32 -25.90 -1.94
CA HIS A 5 14.41 -24.81 -2.31
C HIS A 5 14.15 -23.99 -1.04
N ASP A 6 14.88 -22.89 -0.89
CA ASP A 6 14.60 -21.89 0.14
C ASP A 6 13.33 -21.12 -0.25
N ARG A 7 12.16 -21.72 0.04
CA ARG A 7 10.87 -21.00 0.08
C ARG A 7 10.77 -20.29 1.43
N SER A 8 11.63 -19.32 1.68
CA SER A 8 11.45 -18.44 2.84
C SER A 8 10.60 -17.23 2.43
N PRO A 9 9.40 -17.03 3.01
CA PRO A 9 8.61 -15.81 2.81
C PRO A 9 9.31 -14.54 3.35
N ARG A 10 10.45 -14.69 4.04
CA ARG A 10 11.24 -13.60 4.63
C ARG A 10 11.99 -12.75 3.59
N THR A 11 12.41 -13.33 2.46
CA THR A 11 13.28 -12.65 1.47
C THR A 11 12.55 -11.71 0.51
N ASP A 12 11.36 -12.07 0.02
CA ASP A 12 10.58 -11.19 -0.87
C ASP A 12 10.02 -9.97 -0.11
N ASP A 13 9.62 -10.20 1.14
CA ASP A 13 9.00 -9.22 1.99
C ASP A 13 10.01 -8.14 2.45
N GLU A 14 11.27 -8.50 2.74
CA GLU A 14 12.33 -7.54 3.07
C GLU A 14 12.73 -6.68 1.85
N VAL A 15 12.80 -7.30 0.67
CA VAL A 15 13.09 -6.59 -0.60
C VAL A 15 11.98 -5.59 -0.94
N LEU A 16 10.72 -5.94 -0.69
CA LEU A 16 9.59 -5.04 -0.94
C LEU A 16 9.54 -3.86 0.05
N ALA A 17 9.96 -4.05 1.29
CA ALA A 17 9.99 -2.97 2.29
C ALA A 17 11.16 -1.99 2.10
N ALA A 18 12.20 -2.40 1.38
CA ALA A 18 13.27 -1.51 0.93
C ALA A 18 12.88 -0.66 -0.29
N THR A 19 11.68 -0.86 -0.84
CA THR A 19 11.20 -0.17 -2.04
C THR A 19 10.60 1.20 -1.68
N ASP A 20 11.12 2.26 -2.30
CA ASP A 20 10.65 3.64 -2.10
C ASP A 20 9.29 3.86 -2.79
N VAL A 21 8.21 3.56 -2.06
CA VAL A 21 6.81 3.70 -2.46
C VAL A 21 6.49 5.12 -2.97
N ALA A 22 7.06 6.16 -2.34
CA ALA A 22 6.81 7.54 -2.71
C ALA A 22 7.40 7.86 -4.10
N THR A 23 8.58 7.31 -4.40
CA THR A 23 9.19 7.45 -5.73
C THR A 23 8.41 6.68 -6.81
N LEU A 24 7.91 5.49 -6.51
CA LEU A 24 7.12 4.70 -7.46
C LEU A 24 5.77 5.35 -7.79
N LEU A 25 5.07 5.87 -6.77
CA LEU A 25 3.80 6.57 -6.96
C LEU A 25 3.97 7.82 -7.85
N ARG A 26 5.01 8.63 -7.59
CA ARG A 26 5.33 9.83 -8.39
C ARG A 26 5.61 9.49 -9.86
N HIS A 27 6.36 8.41 -10.12
CA HIS A 27 6.67 7.99 -11.48
C HIS A 27 5.49 7.34 -12.21
N GLY A 28 4.64 6.60 -11.49
CA GLY A 28 3.39 6.05 -12.04
C GLY A 28 2.42 7.15 -12.49
N LEU A 29 2.31 8.24 -11.73
CA LEU A 29 1.43 9.38 -12.08
C LEU A 29 1.92 10.16 -13.30
N THR A 30 3.23 10.28 -13.52
CA THR A 30 3.80 11.17 -14.55
C THR A 30 4.10 10.53 -15.91
N ARG A 31 4.26 9.20 -16.02
CA ARG A 31 4.68 8.56 -17.29
C ARG A 31 3.73 7.47 -17.81
N ASP A 32 3.11 7.72 -18.96
CA ASP A 32 2.07 6.87 -19.58
C ASP A 32 2.51 5.42 -19.86
N THR A 33 3.76 5.20 -20.26
CA THR A 33 4.26 3.88 -20.70
C THR A 33 4.79 2.96 -19.59
N PHE A 34 5.08 3.49 -18.40
CA PHE A 34 5.48 2.70 -17.21
C PHE A 34 4.42 2.73 -16.10
N ARG A 35 3.28 3.39 -16.36
CA ARG A 35 2.22 3.67 -15.40
C ARG A 35 1.71 2.42 -14.70
N THR A 36 1.31 1.38 -15.44
CA THR A 36 0.66 0.21 -14.82
C THR A 36 1.61 -0.62 -13.95
N ALA A 37 2.86 -0.81 -14.39
CA ALA A 37 3.85 -1.60 -13.67
C ALA A 37 4.31 -0.88 -12.39
N LEU A 38 4.69 0.40 -12.48
CA LEU A 38 5.17 1.16 -11.31
C LEU A 38 4.06 1.48 -10.30
N PHE A 39 2.81 1.64 -10.78
CA PHE A 39 1.64 1.85 -9.92
C PHE A 39 1.23 0.55 -9.22
N GLY A 40 1.38 -0.60 -9.89
CA GLY A 40 1.21 -1.93 -9.30
C GLY A 40 2.29 -2.26 -8.27
N ASP A 41 3.56 -2.11 -8.62
CA ASP A 41 4.69 -2.36 -7.69
C ASP A 41 4.62 -1.44 -6.47
N GLY A 42 4.25 -0.17 -6.67
CA GLY A 42 3.99 0.77 -5.59
C GLY A 42 2.82 0.35 -4.69
N ALA A 43 1.75 -0.21 -5.27
CA ALA A 43 0.60 -0.70 -4.49
C ALA A 43 0.98 -1.89 -3.60
N ILE A 44 1.77 -2.83 -4.13
CA ILE A 44 2.21 -4.00 -3.36
C ILE A 44 3.16 -3.56 -2.24
N ALA A 45 4.14 -2.70 -2.52
CA ALA A 45 5.06 -2.18 -1.51
C ALA A 45 4.31 -1.39 -0.41
N ALA A 46 3.35 -0.54 -0.78
CA ALA A 46 2.49 0.16 0.17
C ALA A 46 1.67 -0.82 1.04
N ALA A 47 1.10 -1.85 0.42
CA ALA A 47 0.34 -2.87 1.13
C ALA A 47 1.20 -3.63 2.14
N VAL A 48 2.41 -4.04 1.78
CA VAL A 48 3.35 -4.70 2.70
C VAL A 48 3.69 -3.78 3.88
N THR A 49 4.00 -2.51 3.62
CA THR A 49 4.32 -1.54 4.68
C THR A 49 3.13 -1.35 5.65
N LEU A 50 1.94 -1.09 5.14
CA LEU A 50 0.75 -0.88 5.97
C LEU A 50 0.33 -2.13 6.74
N ASP A 51 0.47 -3.30 6.12
CA ASP A 51 0.19 -4.58 6.73
C ASP A 51 1.09 -4.85 7.96
N ARG A 52 2.39 -4.57 7.84
CA ARG A 52 3.36 -4.65 8.95
C ARG A 52 3.08 -3.68 10.08
N LEU A 53 2.57 -2.50 9.75
CA LEU A 53 2.13 -1.50 10.72
C LEU A 53 0.76 -1.84 11.35
N GLY A 54 0.18 -3.00 11.03
CA GLY A 54 -1.09 -3.46 11.60
C GLY A 54 -2.32 -2.72 11.06
N VAL A 55 -2.18 -1.98 9.95
CA VAL A 55 -3.29 -1.18 9.39
C VAL A 55 -4.30 -2.09 8.72
N LEU A 56 -5.57 -1.96 9.12
CA LEU A 56 -6.67 -2.74 8.57
C LEU A 56 -7.05 -2.25 7.16
N PRO A 57 -7.46 -3.14 6.23
CA PRO A 57 -7.90 -2.76 4.88
C PRO A 57 -8.97 -1.67 4.89
N ARG A 58 -9.95 -1.81 5.79
CA ARG A 58 -11.06 -0.86 5.94
C ARG A 58 -10.61 0.58 6.23
N SER A 59 -9.48 0.75 6.92
CA SER A 59 -8.92 2.07 7.21
C SER A 59 -8.36 2.71 5.94
N VAL A 60 -7.68 1.93 5.10
CA VAL A 60 -7.16 2.39 3.81
C VAL A 60 -8.30 2.74 2.84
N THR A 61 -9.33 1.90 2.75
CA THR A 61 -10.54 2.20 1.96
C THR A 61 -11.24 3.48 2.43
N TYR A 62 -11.23 3.76 3.73
CA TYR A 62 -11.81 5.00 4.26
C TYR A 62 -11.01 6.23 3.80
N VAL A 63 -9.68 6.17 3.83
CA VAL A 63 -8.83 7.23 3.27
C VAL A 63 -9.07 7.41 1.77
N ALA A 64 -9.23 6.33 1.00
CA ALA A 64 -9.56 6.42 -0.42
C ALA A 64 -10.84 7.24 -0.67
N LYS A 65 -11.87 7.04 0.16
CA LYS A 65 -13.12 7.82 0.11
C LYS A 65 -12.88 9.30 0.42
N ILE A 66 -12.01 9.60 1.38
CA ILE A 66 -11.64 10.98 1.73
C ILE A 66 -10.92 11.64 0.57
N VAL A 67 -9.92 10.99 -0.04
CA VAL A 67 -9.21 11.51 -1.22
C VAL A 67 -10.21 11.78 -2.35
N ARG A 68 -11.15 10.86 -2.59
CA ARG A 68 -12.17 11.04 -3.62
C ARG A 68 -13.10 12.24 -3.36
N ALA A 69 -13.37 12.56 -2.10
CA ALA A 69 -14.29 13.62 -1.71
C ALA A 69 -13.60 15.00 -1.56
N GLY A 70 -12.36 15.03 -1.07
CA GLY A 70 -11.66 16.27 -0.69
C GLY A 70 -10.28 16.45 -1.33
N GLY A 71 -9.77 15.44 -2.02
CA GLY A 71 -8.44 15.45 -2.64
C GLY A 71 -7.29 15.02 -1.73
N LEU A 72 -6.13 14.79 -2.33
CA LEU A 72 -4.89 14.32 -1.73
C LEU A 72 -4.39 15.31 -0.68
N ALA A 73 -4.36 16.61 -1.00
CA ALA A 73 -3.89 17.65 -0.10
C ALA A 73 -4.75 17.75 1.17
N TYR A 74 -6.07 17.59 1.03
CA TYR A 74 -6.98 17.56 2.18
C TYR A 74 -6.77 16.30 3.03
N ALA A 75 -6.65 15.13 2.40
CA ALA A 75 -6.42 13.87 3.10
C ALA A 75 -5.09 13.86 3.86
N ALA A 76 -4.03 14.45 3.29
CA ALA A 76 -2.71 14.59 3.93
C ALA A 76 -2.74 15.46 5.19
N ALA A 77 -3.57 16.52 5.18
CA ALA A 77 -3.71 17.45 6.29
C ALA A 77 -4.48 16.88 7.50
N LEU A 78 -5.03 15.67 7.39
CA LEU A 78 -5.71 15.03 8.52
C LEU A 78 -4.72 14.76 9.66
N PRO A 79 -5.07 15.08 10.93
CA PRO A 79 -4.18 14.84 12.06
C PRO A 79 -3.80 13.37 12.24
N GLU A 80 -4.77 12.47 12.06
CA GLU A 80 -4.59 11.03 12.24
C GLU A 80 -5.47 10.26 11.23
N PRO A 81 -5.04 10.12 9.97
CA PRO A 81 -5.79 9.41 8.93
C PRO A 81 -5.86 7.89 9.15
N LEU A 82 -4.96 7.32 9.95
CA LEU A 82 -4.90 5.89 10.28
C LEU A 82 -4.77 5.66 11.79
N PRO A 83 -5.15 4.47 12.31
CA PRO A 83 -5.21 4.21 13.75
C PRO A 83 -3.88 4.25 14.52
N SER A 84 -2.73 4.31 13.84
CA SER A 84 -1.42 4.46 14.46
C SER A 84 -0.71 5.71 13.94
N GLY A 85 0.03 6.38 14.82
CA GLY A 85 0.78 7.59 14.46
C GLY A 85 1.85 7.34 13.39
N GLU A 86 2.53 6.19 13.46
CA GLU A 86 3.54 5.78 12.47
C GLU A 86 2.91 5.51 11.09
N ALA A 87 1.80 4.77 11.03
CA ALA A 87 1.09 4.55 9.77
C ALA A 87 0.52 5.84 9.22
N SER A 88 -0.01 6.71 10.09
CA SER A 88 -0.50 8.02 9.71
C SER A 88 0.59 8.90 9.10
N ALA A 89 1.80 8.91 9.68
CA ALA A 89 2.94 9.63 9.13
C ALA A 89 3.36 9.07 7.76
N CYS A 90 3.50 7.75 7.65
CA CYS A 90 3.87 7.09 6.40
C CYS A 90 2.87 7.38 5.28
N LEU A 91 1.57 7.26 5.55
CA LEU A 91 0.52 7.57 4.59
C LEU A 91 0.52 9.05 4.21
N ARG A 92 0.73 9.95 5.19
CA ARG A 92 0.80 11.40 4.93
C ARG A 92 1.92 11.71 3.93
N ASP A 93 3.11 11.17 4.11
CA ASP A 93 4.24 11.38 3.20
C ASP A 93 3.89 10.97 1.76
N TRP A 94 3.15 9.86 1.58
CA TRP A 94 2.69 9.41 0.26
C TRP A 94 1.65 10.36 -0.35
N LEU A 95 0.66 10.78 0.43
CA LEU A 95 -0.40 11.69 -0.02
C LEU A 95 0.16 13.07 -0.37
N GLU A 96 1.11 13.58 0.41
CA GLU A 96 1.81 14.83 0.14
C GLU A 96 2.62 14.74 -1.15
N ALA A 97 3.42 13.67 -1.31
CA ALA A 97 4.20 13.44 -2.53
C ALA A 97 3.29 13.33 -3.77
N ALA A 98 2.12 12.70 -3.64
CA ALA A 98 1.13 12.62 -4.71
C ALA A 98 0.51 13.99 -5.01
N ALA A 99 0.17 14.77 -3.98
CA ALA A 99 -0.42 16.11 -4.12
C ALA A 99 0.51 17.08 -4.86
N GLN A 100 1.83 16.95 -4.68
CA GLN A 100 2.82 17.79 -5.39
C GLN A 100 2.84 17.55 -6.90
N VAL A 101 2.40 16.38 -7.37
CA VAL A 101 2.42 16.01 -8.79
C VAL A 101 1.03 15.92 -9.42
N ALA A 102 -0.03 15.87 -8.59
CA ALA A 102 -1.40 15.88 -9.05
C ALA A 102 -1.75 17.26 -9.61
N GLY A 103 -2.07 17.31 -10.89
CA GLY A 103 -2.39 18.57 -11.58
C GLY A 103 -3.33 18.40 -12.76
N ALA A 104 -3.57 17.16 -13.20
CA ALA A 104 -4.51 16.85 -14.25
C ALA A 104 -5.89 16.44 -13.67
N PRO A 105 -6.98 16.72 -14.41
CA PRO A 105 -8.28 16.17 -14.09
C PRO A 105 -8.22 14.64 -13.97
N GLY A 106 -8.63 14.11 -12.82
CA GLY A 106 -8.71 12.68 -12.55
C GLY A 106 -7.50 12.06 -11.84
N ASP A 107 -6.44 12.82 -11.54
CA ASP A 107 -5.31 12.33 -10.74
C ASP A 107 -5.74 11.91 -9.34
N GLU A 108 -6.61 12.70 -8.72
CA GLU A 108 -7.24 12.42 -7.42
C GLU A 108 -8.06 11.12 -7.46
N THR A 109 -8.86 10.93 -8.51
CA THR A 109 -9.65 9.70 -8.71
C THR A 109 -8.73 8.49 -8.90
N ARG A 110 -7.61 8.65 -9.59
CA ARG A 110 -6.61 7.59 -9.77
C ARG A 110 -5.93 7.25 -8.45
N ALA A 111 -5.53 8.24 -7.66
CA ALA A 111 -4.92 8.02 -6.36
C ALA A 111 -5.90 7.36 -5.37
N ALA A 112 -7.17 7.77 -5.39
CA ALA A 112 -8.21 7.09 -4.60
C ALA A 112 -8.36 5.61 -5.01
N ARG A 113 -8.40 5.32 -6.31
CA ARG A 113 -8.43 3.94 -6.80
C ARG A 113 -7.19 3.15 -6.38
N TRP A 114 -6.01 3.75 -6.44
CA TRP A 114 -4.79 3.10 -5.97
C TRP A 114 -4.86 2.67 -4.50
N LEU A 115 -5.41 3.54 -3.63
CA LEU A 115 -5.63 3.20 -2.23
C LEU A 115 -6.63 2.05 -2.04
N GLU A 116 -7.64 1.95 -2.91
CA GLU A 116 -8.56 0.81 -2.94
C GLU A 116 -7.80 -0.49 -3.29
N GLU A 117 -6.95 -0.48 -4.31
CA GLU A 117 -6.11 -1.63 -4.69
C GLU A 117 -5.13 -2.03 -3.57
N VAL A 118 -4.51 -1.05 -2.89
CA VAL A 118 -3.68 -1.29 -1.71
C VAL A 118 -4.48 -2.00 -0.61
N ALA A 119 -5.70 -1.53 -0.33
CA ALA A 119 -6.57 -2.15 0.66
C ALA A 119 -6.89 -3.61 0.31
N GLU A 120 -7.13 -3.92 -0.96
CA GLU A 120 -7.37 -5.28 -1.45
C GLU A 120 -6.14 -6.18 -1.25
N ILE A 121 -4.94 -5.70 -1.59
CA ILE A 121 -3.69 -6.45 -1.39
C ILE A 121 -3.44 -6.72 0.10
N VAL A 122 -3.68 -5.72 0.95
CA VAL A 122 -3.58 -5.88 2.42
C VAL A 122 -4.56 -6.94 2.93
N ALA A 123 -5.78 -7.00 2.37
CA ALA A 123 -6.77 -8.01 2.76
C ALA A 123 -6.33 -9.43 2.36
N MET A 124 -5.84 -9.61 1.13
CA MET A 124 -5.33 -10.90 0.64
C MET A 124 -4.17 -11.41 1.49
N ARG A 125 -3.23 -10.54 1.85
CA ARG A 125 -2.07 -10.89 2.69
C ARG A 125 -2.44 -11.34 4.11
N ARG A 126 -3.53 -10.79 4.66
CA ARG A 126 -4.03 -11.21 5.97
C ARG A 126 -4.74 -12.54 5.89
N ALA A 127 -5.60 -12.74 4.88
CA ALA A 127 -6.29 -14.01 4.67
C ALA A 127 -5.30 -15.18 4.53
N GLY A 128 -4.22 -15.02 3.74
CA GLY A 128 -3.21 -16.08 3.59
C GLY A 128 -2.45 -16.40 4.88
N ARG A 129 -2.28 -15.43 5.80
CA ARG A 129 -1.67 -15.69 7.11
C ARG A 129 -2.61 -16.40 8.07
N ASP A 130 -3.88 -16.03 8.07
CA ASP A 130 -4.89 -16.70 8.89
C ASP A 130 -5.06 -18.18 8.44
N GLU A 131 -4.91 -18.47 7.15
CA GLU A 131 -4.91 -19.83 6.58
C GLU A 131 -3.67 -20.63 7.02
N ASP A 132 -2.46 -20.05 6.92
CA ASP A 132 -1.21 -20.69 7.37
C ASP A 132 -1.22 -20.99 8.90
N GLU A 133 -1.81 -20.11 9.71
CA GLU A 133 -1.95 -20.30 11.16
C GLU A 133 -2.98 -21.38 11.51
N GLY A 134 -4.04 -21.53 10.70
CA GLY A 134 -5.06 -22.58 10.86
C GLY A 134 -4.53 -23.99 10.58
N GLU A 135 -3.71 -24.16 9.54
CA GLU A 135 -3.16 -25.47 9.17
C GLU A 135 -2.07 -25.96 10.16
N GLY A 136 -1.37 -25.02 10.82
CA GLY A 136 -0.44 -25.33 11.90
C GLY A 136 -1.12 -25.78 13.21
N ALA A 137 -2.37 -25.39 13.45
CA ALA A 137 -3.12 -25.73 14.66
C ALA A 137 -3.80 -27.11 14.59
N GLU A 138 -4.12 -27.62 13.38
CA GLU A 138 -4.74 -28.94 13.19
C GLU A 138 -3.76 -30.12 13.18
N SER A 139 -2.45 -29.84 13.16
CA SER A 139 -1.38 -30.86 13.14
C SER A 139 -0.72 -31.14 14.50
N SER A 140 -1.24 -30.62 15.61
CA SER A 140 -0.70 -30.83 16.98
C SER A 140 -1.58 -31.70 17.87
#